data_AF-A0A4J1P027-F1
#
_entry.id   AF-A0A4J1P027-F1
#
_cell.length_a   1.000
_cell.length_b   1.000
_cell.length_c   1.000
_cell.angle_alpha   90.00
_cell.angle_beta   90.00
_cell.angle_gamma   90.00
#
_symmetry.space_group_name_H-M   'P 1'
#
loop_
_entity.id
_entity.type
_entity.pdbx_description
1 polymer ?
#
loop_
_entity_poly.entity_id
_entity_poly.type
_entity_poly.pdbx_seq_one_letter_code
_entity_poly.pdbx_strand_id
1 'polypeptide(L)'
;MFASKSERKVHYSIRKFSIGVASVVVASLVMGSVVHATENEGSTQAATFSNMANKSQTEQGEINIERDKAKTAVSEYKEKKVSEIYTKLERDRHKDTVDLVNKLQEIKNEYLNKIVQSTSKTEIQGLITTSRSKLDEAVSKYKKAPSSSSSSGSSTKPEASDTAKPNKPTELEKKVAEAEKKVEEAKKKAKDQKEEDYRNYPTITYKTLELEIAESDVEVKKAELELVKEEAKEPRNEEKVKQAKAKVESEETEATRLEKIKTDRKKAEEEAKRKAAEEDKVKEKPAEQPKPAPAPQPEKPAPKPENPAPKPENPAPKPENPAPKPEKPAEQQAEEDYARRSEEEYNRLTQQQPPKTEKPAQPSTPKTGWKQENGMWYFYNTDGSMATGWLQNNGSWYYLNSNGAMATGWLQYNGSWYYLNANGDMATGWLQYNGSWYYLNANGDMATGWLQYNGSWYYLNANGDMATGWLQYNGSWYYLNANGDMATGWVKDGDTWYYLEASGAMKASQWFKVSDKWYYVNGSGALAVNTTVDGYGVNANGEWVN
;
A
#
# COMPACT_ATOMS: atom_id res chain seq x y z
N MET A 1 -55.83 25.01 38.10
CA MET A 1 -54.82 24.04 37.63
C MET A 1 -53.82 24.78 36.76
N PHE A 2 -52.53 24.66 37.10
CA PHE A 2 -51.30 25.08 36.41
C PHE A 2 -51.27 26.39 35.60
N ALA A 3 -50.54 27.37 36.16
CA ALA A 3 -50.05 28.56 35.47
C ALA A 3 -48.74 28.25 34.71
N SER A 4 -48.72 28.56 33.41
CA SER A 4 -47.53 28.54 32.56
C SER A 4 -46.79 29.88 32.67
N LYS A 5 -45.51 29.82 33.04
CA LYS A 5 -44.63 30.99 33.20
C LYS A 5 -43.99 31.37 31.87
N SER A 6 -44.22 32.62 31.51
CA SER A 6 -43.57 33.37 30.44
C SER A 6 -42.08 33.59 30.69
N GLU A 7 -41.37 33.66 29.57
CA GLU A 7 -39.96 33.96 29.34
C GLU A 7 -39.42 35.14 30.16
N ARG A 8 -38.18 35.02 30.62
CA ARG A 8 -37.35 36.16 31.05
C ARG A 8 -35.93 36.02 30.49
N LYS A 9 -35.59 36.95 29.58
CA LYS A 9 -34.23 37.27 29.14
C LYS A 9 -33.32 37.49 30.35
N VAL A 10 -32.13 36.90 30.34
CA VAL A 10 -31.03 37.29 31.22
C VAL A 10 -29.77 37.43 30.37
N HIS A 11 -29.26 38.66 30.29
CA HIS A 11 -27.95 39.00 29.76
C HIS A 11 -26.86 38.56 30.76
N TYR A 12 -25.78 37.96 30.27
CA TYR A 12 -24.53 37.86 31.04
C TYR A 12 -23.38 38.49 30.28
N SER A 13 -22.85 39.56 30.87
CA SER A 13 -21.60 40.23 30.50
C SER A 13 -20.41 39.44 31.00
N ILE A 14 -19.47 39.10 30.12
CA ILE A 14 -18.18 38.51 30.49
C ILE A 14 -17.17 39.64 30.70
N ARG A 15 -16.73 39.82 31.95
CA ARG A 15 -15.57 40.64 32.33
C ARG A 15 -14.30 39.92 31.87
N LYS A 16 -13.43 40.66 31.16
CA LYS A 16 -12.06 40.24 30.87
C LYS A 16 -11.22 40.34 32.15
N PHE A 17 -10.60 39.25 32.57
CA PHE A 17 -9.41 39.28 33.42
C PHE A 17 -8.24 38.75 32.58
N SER A 18 -7.20 39.59 32.50
CA SER A 18 -5.96 39.33 31.80
C SER A 18 -4.94 38.80 32.81
N ILE A 19 -4.43 37.59 32.62
CA ILE A 19 -3.18 37.11 33.22
C ILE A 19 -2.43 36.37 32.12
N GLY A 20 -1.24 36.89 31.79
CA GLY A 20 -0.45 36.48 30.64
C GLY A 20 0.27 35.15 30.84
N VAL A 21 0.45 34.45 29.73
CA VAL A 21 1.50 33.43 29.56
C VAL A 21 2.17 33.75 28.23
N ALA A 22 3.49 33.92 28.27
CA ALA A 22 4.34 34.22 27.13
C ALA A 22 4.38 33.03 26.16
N SER A 23 3.88 33.20 24.94
CA SER A 23 4.16 32.31 23.82
C SER A 23 5.42 32.76 23.10
N VAL A 24 6.40 31.88 23.06
CA VAL A 24 7.54 31.95 22.15
C VAL A 24 7.04 31.72 20.73
N VAL A 25 7.36 32.65 19.84
CA VAL A 25 7.02 32.66 18.42
C VAL A 25 7.93 31.68 17.68
N VAL A 26 7.35 30.75 16.92
CA VAL A 26 7.98 30.20 15.71
C VAL A 26 7.05 30.53 14.56
N ALA A 27 7.52 31.42 13.70
CA ALA A 27 6.80 31.94 12.55
C ALA A 27 6.74 30.88 11.43
N SER A 28 5.53 30.42 11.11
CA SER A 28 5.25 29.81 9.80
C SER A 28 4.72 30.92 8.89
N LEU A 29 5.61 31.43 8.03
CA LEU A 29 5.25 32.37 6.97
C LEU A 29 4.57 31.57 5.84
N VAL A 30 3.29 31.83 5.62
CA VAL A 30 2.56 31.47 4.39
C VAL A 30 2.36 32.73 3.58
N MET A 31 2.90 32.77 2.36
CA MET A 31 2.38 33.48 1.18
C MET A 31 2.91 32.67 -0.02
N GLY A 32 2.14 32.12 -0.96
CA GLY A 32 0.87 32.56 -1.54
C GLY A 32 1.13 32.85 -3.02
N SER A 33 0.49 32.12 -3.94
CA SER A 33 0.18 32.46 -5.36
C SER A 33 -0.47 31.21 -6.00
N VAL A 34 -1.79 31.14 -6.12
CA VAL A 34 -2.64 31.68 -7.20
C VAL A 34 -2.24 31.17 -8.58
N VAL A 35 -3.11 30.30 -9.11
CA VAL A 35 -3.13 29.79 -10.48
C VAL A 35 -3.85 30.82 -11.35
N HIS A 36 -3.25 31.22 -12.49
CA HIS A 36 -3.98 31.66 -13.68
C HIS A 36 -3.44 30.88 -14.88
N ALA A 37 -4.36 30.23 -15.58
CA ALA A 37 -4.15 29.62 -16.89
C ALA A 37 -4.40 30.68 -17.97
N THR A 38 -3.63 30.66 -19.06
CA THR A 38 -4.12 30.99 -20.42
C THR A 38 -3.23 30.32 -21.47
N GLU A 39 -3.86 29.43 -22.22
CA GLU A 39 -3.84 29.19 -23.67
C GLU A 39 -2.60 29.40 -24.57
N ASN A 40 -2.61 28.51 -25.56
CA ASN A 40 -1.67 28.17 -26.60
C ASN A 40 -1.63 29.24 -27.71
N GLU A 41 -0.45 29.62 -28.22
CA GLU A 41 -0.21 29.89 -29.65
C GLU A 41 1.29 30.02 -29.95
N GLY A 42 1.71 29.46 -31.08
CA GLY A 42 3.10 29.13 -31.38
C GLY A 42 3.98 30.30 -31.83
N SER A 43 5.26 30.23 -31.47
CA SER A 43 6.37 30.76 -32.27
C SER A 43 7.70 30.29 -31.67
N THR A 44 8.59 29.82 -32.54
CA THR A 44 9.95 29.39 -32.28
C THR A 44 10.77 30.46 -31.55
N GLN A 45 11.25 30.22 -30.33
CA GLN A 45 12.50 30.82 -29.84
C GLN A 45 13.11 30.17 -28.59
N ALA A 46 14.37 29.77 -28.77
CA ALA A 46 15.49 29.62 -27.84
C ALA A 46 15.21 29.19 -26.38
N ALA A 47 15.70 28.00 -26.04
CA ALA A 47 15.85 27.50 -24.67
C ALA A 47 16.63 28.51 -23.80
N THR A 48 15.93 29.16 -22.88
CA THR A 48 16.51 30.01 -21.83
C THR A 48 16.68 29.20 -20.55
N PHE A 49 17.74 29.55 -19.80
CA PHE A 49 18.36 28.85 -18.66
C PHE A 49 17.44 28.36 -17.51
N SER A 50 16.15 28.67 -17.51
CA SER A 50 15.21 28.38 -16.41
C SER A 50 14.73 26.92 -16.36
N ASN A 51 14.66 26.20 -17.49
CA ASN A 51 14.20 24.80 -17.51
C ASN A 51 15.28 23.78 -17.10
N MET A 52 16.56 24.18 -17.08
CA MET A 52 17.67 23.32 -16.63
C MET A 52 17.85 23.34 -15.11
N ALA A 53 17.41 24.42 -14.44
CA ALA A 53 17.44 24.55 -12.98
C ALA A 53 16.35 23.71 -12.27
N ASN A 54 15.16 23.58 -12.86
CA ASN A 54 14.09 22.74 -12.29
C ASN A 54 14.37 21.23 -12.46
N LYS A 55 15.07 20.85 -13.54
CA LYS A 55 15.52 19.46 -13.72
C LYS A 55 16.62 19.10 -12.72
N SER A 56 17.59 20.00 -12.47
CA SER A 56 18.66 19.76 -11.50
C SER A 56 18.16 19.72 -10.05
N GLN A 57 17.12 20.49 -9.69
CA GLN A 57 16.49 20.41 -8.37
C GLN A 57 15.72 19.10 -8.15
N THR A 58 15.09 18.56 -9.20
CA THR A 58 14.38 17.27 -9.13
C THR A 58 15.37 16.09 -9.04
N GLU A 59 16.44 16.11 -9.83
CA GLU A 59 17.52 15.12 -9.80
C GLU A 59 18.28 15.13 -8.46
N GLN A 60 18.56 16.31 -7.88
CA GLN A 60 19.22 16.41 -6.58
C GLN A 60 18.33 15.87 -5.44
N GLY A 61 17.01 16.07 -5.52
CA GLY A 61 16.03 15.48 -4.59
C GLY A 61 16.02 13.95 -4.64
N GLU A 62 16.04 13.37 -5.83
CA GLU A 62 16.14 11.91 -6.02
C GLU A 62 17.46 11.33 -5.51
N ILE A 63 18.59 12.03 -5.73
CA ILE A 63 19.90 11.60 -5.22
C ILE A 63 19.94 11.68 -3.69
N ASN A 64 19.31 12.70 -3.07
CA ASN A 64 19.21 12.79 -1.61
C ASN A 64 18.47 11.58 -1.02
N ILE A 65 17.33 11.20 -1.61
CA ILE A 65 16.54 10.02 -1.23
C ILE A 65 17.38 8.74 -1.38
N GLU A 66 18.12 8.61 -2.48
CA GLU A 66 18.99 7.45 -2.72
C GLU A 66 20.14 7.37 -1.72
N ARG A 67 20.73 8.51 -1.32
CA ARG A 67 21.75 8.55 -0.25
C ARG A 67 21.16 8.09 1.09
N ASP A 68 19.95 8.50 1.44
CA ASP A 68 19.34 8.14 2.73
C ASP A 68 18.96 6.65 2.78
N LYS A 69 18.46 6.10 1.66
CA LYS A 69 18.29 4.65 1.49
C LYS A 69 19.62 3.91 1.62
N ALA A 70 20.68 4.42 0.99
CA ALA A 70 22.01 3.82 1.04
C ALA A 70 22.62 3.83 2.45
N LYS A 71 22.54 4.95 3.17
CA LYS A 71 23.01 5.07 4.57
C LYS A 71 22.31 4.05 5.47
N THR A 72 21.00 3.88 5.26
CA THR A 72 20.17 2.90 5.98
C THR A 72 20.64 1.48 5.66
N ALA A 73 20.76 1.14 4.39
CA ALA A 73 21.19 -0.19 3.94
C ALA A 73 22.60 -0.58 4.43
N VAL A 74 23.54 0.37 4.50
CA VAL A 74 24.88 0.13 5.06
C VAL A 74 24.83 -0.05 6.57
N SER A 75 24.02 0.74 7.27
CA SER A 75 23.85 0.66 8.72
C SER A 75 23.22 -0.67 9.13
N GLU A 76 22.12 -1.06 8.49
CA GLU A 76 21.42 -2.33 8.75
C GLU A 76 22.32 -3.53 8.48
N TYR A 77 23.10 -3.50 7.39
CA TYR A 77 24.01 -4.59 7.09
C TYR A 77 25.12 -4.75 8.14
N LYS A 78 25.67 -3.63 8.64
CA LYS A 78 26.61 -3.66 9.78
C LYS A 78 25.93 -4.24 11.02
N GLU A 79 24.74 -3.78 11.39
CA GLU A 79 24.08 -4.27 12.61
C GLU A 79 23.75 -5.76 12.51
N LYS A 80 23.37 -6.23 11.32
CA LYS A 80 23.22 -7.66 11.04
C LYS A 80 24.53 -8.44 11.32
N LYS A 81 25.67 -7.95 10.82
CA LYS A 81 26.98 -8.60 11.07
C LYS A 81 27.37 -8.59 12.54
N VAL A 82 27.10 -7.49 13.25
CA VAL A 82 27.32 -7.39 14.70
C VAL A 82 26.46 -8.40 15.45
N SER A 83 25.18 -8.54 15.10
CA SER A 83 24.29 -9.57 15.68
C SER A 83 24.77 -10.99 15.39
N GLU A 84 25.25 -11.27 14.17
CA GLU A 84 25.83 -12.58 13.80
C GLU A 84 27.12 -12.89 14.58
N ILE A 85 27.86 -11.87 15.02
CA ILE A 85 29.06 -12.02 15.85
C ILE A 85 28.66 -12.34 17.29
N TYR A 86 27.75 -11.56 17.89
CA TYR A 86 27.31 -11.77 19.28
C TYR A 86 26.60 -13.10 19.52
N THR A 87 25.88 -13.61 18.52
CA THR A 87 25.22 -14.93 18.60
C THR A 87 26.21 -16.11 18.60
N LYS A 88 27.49 -15.88 18.28
CA LYS A 88 28.56 -16.90 18.19
C LYS A 88 29.69 -16.65 19.20
N LEU A 89 29.47 -15.81 20.21
CA LEU A 89 30.50 -15.43 21.18
C LEU A 89 30.70 -16.50 22.26
N GLU A 90 31.93 -16.98 22.40
CA GLU A 90 32.40 -17.67 23.60
C GLU A 90 32.91 -16.64 24.62
N ARG A 91 32.66 -16.87 25.93
CA ARG A 91 32.90 -15.90 27.01
C ARG A 91 34.35 -15.36 27.08
N ASP A 92 35.32 -16.08 26.53
CA ASP A 92 36.75 -15.76 26.65
C ASP A 92 37.28 -14.83 25.54
N ARG A 93 36.45 -14.43 24.57
CA ARG A 93 36.84 -13.60 23.41
C ARG A 93 36.31 -12.15 23.43
N HIS A 94 35.93 -11.64 24.60
CA HIS A 94 35.21 -10.37 24.71
C HIS A 94 36.02 -9.16 24.18
N LYS A 95 37.33 -9.10 24.43
CA LYS A 95 38.18 -7.96 23.99
C LYS A 95 38.32 -7.89 22.48
N ASP A 96 38.65 -9.01 21.85
CA ASP A 96 38.83 -9.08 20.40
C ASP A 96 37.50 -8.84 19.66
N THR A 97 36.37 -9.17 20.29
CA THR A 97 35.02 -8.91 19.75
C THR A 97 34.72 -7.41 19.73
N VAL A 98 35.09 -6.68 20.80
CA VAL A 98 34.94 -5.23 20.86
C VAL A 98 35.79 -4.56 19.79
N ASP A 99 37.02 -5.02 19.56
CA ASP A 99 37.89 -4.50 18.51
C ASP A 99 37.32 -4.73 17.09
N LEU A 100 36.73 -5.90 16.84
CA LEU A 100 36.02 -6.16 15.58
C LEU A 100 34.80 -5.24 15.41
N VAL A 101 33.97 -5.07 16.45
CA VAL A 101 32.79 -4.19 16.40
C VAL A 101 33.20 -2.74 16.12
N ASN A 102 34.27 -2.26 16.75
CA ASN A 102 34.85 -0.94 16.48
C ASN A 102 35.32 -0.82 15.02
N LYS A 103 35.98 -1.86 14.49
CA LYS A 103 36.42 -1.87 13.07
C LYS A 103 35.25 -1.83 12.10
N LEU A 104 34.16 -2.56 12.37
CA LEU A 104 32.94 -2.50 11.55
C LEU A 104 32.28 -1.12 11.62
N GLN A 105 32.34 -0.46 12.77
CA GLN A 105 31.84 0.91 12.95
C GLN A 105 32.67 1.94 12.17
N GLU A 106 34.00 1.80 12.13
CA GLU A 106 34.87 2.64 11.31
C GLU A 106 34.54 2.51 9.81
N ILE A 107 34.38 1.27 9.32
CA ILE A 107 34.00 0.99 7.93
C ILE A 107 32.64 1.63 7.62
N LYS A 108 31.65 1.47 8.51
CA LYS A 108 30.35 2.14 8.35
C LYS A 108 30.53 3.65 8.18
N ASN A 109 31.23 4.30 9.10
CA ASN A 109 31.39 5.76 9.09
C ASN A 109 32.13 6.25 7.82
N GLU A 110 33.16 5.53 7.37
CA GLU A 110 33.88 5.83 6.13
C GLU A 110 32.93 5.84 4.92
N TYR A 111 32.12 4.79 4.77
CA TYR A 111 31.22 4.66 3.62
C TYR A 111 29.99 5.56 3.73
N LEU A 112 29.52 5.90 4.92
CA LEU A 112 28.50 6.94 5.11
C LEU A 112 29.00 8.30 4.62
N ASN A 113 30.25 8.67 4.94
CA ASN A 113 30.84 9.93 4.44
C ASN A 113 30.98 9.93 2.92
N LYS A 114 31.43 8.81 2.33
CA LYS A 114 31.52 8.68 0.87
C LYS A 114 30.14 8.80 0.20
N ILE A 115 29.12 8.13 0.77
CA ILE A 115 27.74 8.21 0.27
C ILE A 115 27.21 9.64 0.33
N VAL A 116 27.47 10.38 1.42
CA VAL A 116 27.06 11.79 1.56
C VAL A 116 27.66 12.67 0.46
N GLN A 117 28.88 12.37 0.02
CA GLN A 117 29.60 13.14 -1.00
C GLN A 117 29.25 12.72 -2.44
N SER A 118 28.61 11.57 -2.64
CA SER A 118 28.27 11.06 -3.98
C SER A 118 27.20 11.90 -4.66
N THR A 119 27.40 12.10 -5.97
CA THR A 119 26.55 12.94 -6.83
C THR A 119 25.76 12.12 -7.84
N SER A 120 25.87 10.79 -7.83
CA SER A 120 25.12 9.93 -8.75
C SER A 120 24.60 8.64 -8.08
N LYS A 121 23.47 8.15 -8.57
CA LYS A 121 22.84 6.90 -8.10
C LYS A 121 23.73 5.68 -8.31
N THR A 122 24.42 5.60 -9.45
CA THR A 122 25.32 4.48 -9.77
C THR A 122 26.50 4.41 -8.80
N GLU A 123 27.07 5.57 -8.45
CA GLU A 123 28.14 5.65 -7.45
C GLU A 123 27.66 5.24 -6.06
N ILE A 124 26.47 5.71 -5.65
CA ILE A 124 25.85 5.32 -4.38
C ILE A 124 25.66 3.80 -4.30
N GLN A 125 25.13 3.17 -5.35
CA GLN A 125 24.95 1.72 -5.41
C GLN A 125 26.28 0.95 -5.41
N GLY A 126 27.31 1.48 -6.07
CA GLY A 126 28.67 0.95 -5.99
C GLY A 126 29.24 1.01 -4.57
N LEU A 127 29.00 2.11 -3.85
CA LEU A 127 29.44 2.29 -2.47
C LEU A 127 28.73 1.37 -1.48
N ILE A 128 27.43 1.09 -1.67
CA ILE A 128 26.70 0.07 -0.88
C ILE A 128 27.34 -1.30 -1.08
N THR A 129 27.61 -1.68 -2.33
CA THR A 129 28.19 -2.99 -2.64
C THR A 129 29.60 -3.12 -2.05
N THR A 130 30.40 -2.06 -2.18
CA THR A 130 31.78 -2.03 -1.66
C THR A 130 31.80 -2.05 -0.13
N SER A 131 30.92 -1.31 0.54
CA SER A 131 30.85 -1.29 2.00
C SER A 131 30.46 -2.66 2.56
N ARG A 132 29.50 -3.37 1.94
CA ARG A 132 29.15 -4.75 2.31
C ARG A 132 30.33 -5.70 2.18
N SER A 133 31.03 -5.64 1.04
CA SER A 133 32.24 -6.44 0.81
C SER A 133 33.32 -6.17 1.86
N LYS A 134 33.55 -4.89 2.24
CA LYS A 134 34.51 -4.52 3.29
C LYS A 134 34.11 -5.00 4.67
N LEU A 135 32.82 -4.93 5.01
CA LEU A 135 32.30 -5.48 6.26
C LEU A 135 32.49 -7.01 6.31
N ASP A 136 32.20 -7.71 5.21
CA ASP A 136 32.42 -9.16 5.11
C ASP A 136 33.90 -9.55 5.16
N GLU A 137 34.77 -8.77 4.52
CA GLU A 137 36.22 -8.95 4.55
C GLU A 137 36.76 -8.82 5.98
N ALA A 138 36.31 -7.81 6.73
CA ALA A 138 36.71 -7.58 8.11
C ALA A 138 36.28 -8.75 9.03
N VAL A 139 35.04 -9.22 8.90
CA VAL A 139 34.55 -10.39 9.65
C VAL A 139 35.33 -11.66 9.27
N SER A 140 35.62 -11.86 7.98
CA SER A 140 36.33 -13.04 7.48
C SER A 140 37.79 -13.09 7.91
N LYS A 141 38.49 -11.94 7.91
CA LYS A 141 39.87 -11.82 8.41
C LYS A 141 39.95 -12.16 9.88
N TYR A 142 38.98 -11.71 10.65
CA TYR A 142 38.91 -11.99 12.07
C TYR A 142 38.59 -13.47 12.36
N LYS A 143 37.77 -14.14 11.54
CA LYS A 143 37.52 -15.59 11.62
C LYS A 143 38.76 -16.45 11.31
N LYS A 144 39.79 -15.89 10.66
CA LYS A 144 41.03 -16.59 10.27
C LYS A 144 42.22 -16.38 11.22
N ALA A 145 42.12 -15.51 12.22
CA ALA A 145 43.21 -15.32 13.17
C ALA A 145 43.29 -16.52 14.14
N PRO A 146 44.43 -17.24 14.23
CA PRO A 146 44.61 -18.27 15.23
C PRO A 146 44.75 -17.64 16.62
N SER A 147 44.21 -18.30 17.64
CA SER A 147 44.27 -17.91 19.04
C SER A 147 45.70 -17.59 19.47
N SER A 148 45.97 -16.33 19.81
CA SER A 148 47.16 -15.95 20.56
C SER A 148 46.75 -15.28 21.87
N SER A 149 46.44 -16.07 22.89
CA SER A 149 46.57 -15.64 24.28
C SER A 149 47.82 -16.27 24.86
N SER A 150 48.79 -15.42 25.12
CA SER A 150 50.05 -15.67 25.82
C SER A 150 49.86 -16.39 27.17
N SER A 151 50.59 -17.48 27.35
CA SER A 151 51.10 -17.93 28.65
C SER A 151 52.55 -18.36 28.48
N SER A 152 53.35 -18.00 29.47
CA SER A 152 54.81 -18.05 29.55
C SER A 152 55.44 -19.44 29.45
N GLY A 153 56.64 -19.50 28.87
CA GLY A 153 57.71 -20.39 29.37
C GLY A 153 58.41 -21.28 28.35
N SER A 154 59.67 -20.92 28.06
CA SER A 154 60.81 -21.81 27.76
C SER A 154 60.85 -22.65 26.47
N SER A 155 61.80 -22.25 25.61
CA SER A 155 62.72 -23.05 24.77
C SER A 155 62.40 -24.53 24.51
N THR A 156 62.31 -24.94 23.24
CA THR A 156 63.31 -25.76 22.50
C THR A 156 62.80 -26.15 21.08
N LYS A 157 63.66 -25.92 20.07
CA LYS A 157 63.83 -26.56 18.74
C LYS A 157 62.64 -27.29 18.03
N PRO A 158 62.38 -27.04 16.73
CA PRO A 158 61.44 -27.85 15.96
C PRO A 158 62.13 -29.06 15.33
N GLU A 159 61.59 -30.25 15.58
CA GLU A 159 61.90 -31.50 14.86
C GLU A 159 60.56 -32.18 14.48
N ALA A 160 60.59 -32.94 13.39
CA ALA A 160 59.52 -33.16 12.41
C ALA A 160 58.31 -34.04 12.80
N SER A 161 57.42 -34.22 11.80
CA SER A 161 56.25 -35.12 11.66
C SER A 161 54.93 -34.54 12.24
N ASP A 162 53.76 -34.62 11.61
CA ASP A 162 53.24 -35.51 10.58
C ASP A 162 52.18 -34.84 9.71
N THR A 163 52.05 -35.34 8.49
CA THR A 163 51.03 -35.04 7.49
C THR A 163 49.60 -35.23 8.01
N ALA A 164 48.80 -34.16 8.06
CA ALA A 164 47.33 -34.23 8.11
C ALA A 164 46.74 -33.95 6.72
N LYS A 165 46.32 -35.03 6.06
CA LYS A 165 45.55 -35.05 4.81
C LYS A 165 44.23 -34.28 5.00
N PRO A 166 43.72 -33.55 3.99
CA PRO A 166 42.45 -32.83 4.11
C PRO A 166 41.30 -33.82 4.35
N ASN A 167 40.58 -33.65 5.45
CA ASN A 167 39.41 -34.46 5.77
C ASN A 167 38.38 -34.36 4.65
N LYS A 168 37.94 -35.52 4.15
CA LYS A 168 36.87 -35.67 3.16
C LYS A 168 35.56 -35.15 3.79
N PRO A 169 34.76 -34.33 3.09
CA PRO A 169 33.49 -33.82 3.63
C PRO A 169 32.59 -34.98 4.03
N THR A 170 32.02 -34.89 5.23
CA THR A 170 31.06 -35.88 5.75
C THR A 170 29.82 -35.95 4.86
N GLU A 171 29.11 -37.07 4.88
CA GLU A 171 27.91 -37.26 4.03
C GLU A 171 26.81 -36.23 4.34
N LEU A 172 26.73 -35.77 5.58
CA LEU A 172 25.78 -34.73 6.03
C LEU A 172 26.14 -33.34 5.51
N GLU A 173 27.43 -32.96 5.53
CA GLU A 173 27.90 -31.69 4.95
C GLU A 173 27.61 -31.59 3.45
N LYS A 174 27.68 -32.72 2.73
CA LYS A 174 27.31 -32.77 1.30
C LYS A 174 25.82 -32.56 1.09
N LYS A 175 24.96 -33.14 1.93
CA LYS A 175 23.49 -32.95 1.85
C LYS A 175 23.09 -31.51 2.16
N VAL A 176 23.70 -30.87 3.16
CA VAL A 176 23.47 -29.45 3.45
C VAL A 176 23.90 -28.58 2.27
N ALA A 177 25.09 -28.81 1.71
CA ALA A 177 25.59 -28.03 0.57
C ALA A 177 24.72 -28.20 -0.68
N GLU A 178 24.19 -29.41 -0.93
CA GLU A 178 23.26 -29.66 -2.04
C GLU A 178 21.93 -28.92 -1.84
N ALA A 179 21.37 -28.93 -0.63
CA ALA A 179 20.16 -28.20 -0.30
C ALA A 179 20.35 -26.68 -0.40
N GLU A 180 21.49 -26.14 0.04
CA GLU A 180 21.82 -24.71 -0.12
C GLU A 180 21.90 -24.31 -1.59
N LYS A 181 22.48 -25.15 -2.44
CA LYS A 181 22.52 -24.91 -3.89
C LYS A 181 21.11 -24.87 -4.49
N LYS A 182 20.21 -25.77 -4.08
CA LYS A 182 18.81 -25.79 -4.56
C LYS A 182 18.04 -24.53 -4.14
N VAL A 183 18.28 -24.02 -2.93
CA VAL A 183 17.70 -22.74 -2.47
C VAL A 183 18.17 -21.58 -3.34
N GLU A 184 19.46 -21.48 -3.64
CA GLU A 184 19.99 -20.39 -4.47
C GLU A 184 19.49 -20.47 -5.93
N GLU A 185 19.33 -21.68 -6.48
CA GLU A 185 18.73 -21.87 -7.80
C GLU A 185 17.25 -21.41 -7.82
N ALA A 186 16.47 -21.77 -6.80
CA ALA A 186 15.07 -21.34 -6.68
C ALA A 186 14.95 -19.81 -6.53
N LYS A 187 15.80 -19.19 -5.70
CA LYS A 187 15.83 -17.72 -5.54
C LYS A 187 16.15 -17.01 -6.85
N LYS A 188 17.06 -17.58 -7.63
CA LYS A 188 17.39 -17.04 -8.95
C LYS A 188 16.18 -17.11 -9.88
N LYS A 189 15.47 -18.24 -9.93
CA LYS A 189 14.23 -18.37 -10.73
C LYS A 189 13.16 -17.36 -10.32
N ALA A 190 12.93 -17.17 -9.01
CA ALA A 190 11.98 -16.18 -8.52
C ALA A 190 12.39 -14.74 -8.88
N LYS A 191 13.68 -14.42 -8.81
CA LYS A 191 14.20 -13.11 -9.22
C LYS A 191 14.07 -12.88 -10.73
N ASP A 192 14.40 -13.88 -11.54
CA ASP A 192 14.29 -13.82 -13.00
C ASP A 192 12.81 -13.65 -13.40
N GLN A 193 11.89 -14.38 -12.76
CA GLN A 193 10.44 -14.21 -12.96
C GLN A 193 9.95 -12.82 -12.54
N LYS A 194 10.44 -12.28 -11.42
CA LYS A 194 10.08 -10.94 -10.95
C LYS A 194 10.53 -9.84 -11.93
N GLU A 195 11.71 -9.98 -12.52
CA GLU A 195 12.18 -9.05 -13.56
C GLU A 195 11.35 -9.20 -14.84
N GLU A 196 11.04 -10.42 -15.26
CA GLU A 196 10.19 -10.69 -16.42
C GLU A 196 8.80 -10.05 -16.27
N ASP A 197 8.18 -10.22 -15.09
CA ASP A 197 6.88 -9.62 -14.78
C ASP A 197 6.95 -8.09 -14.75
N TYR A 198 8.01 -7.52 -14.19
CA TYR A 198 8.21 -6.07 -14.16
C TYR A 198 8.38 -5.49 -15.57
N ARG A 199 8.99 -6.24 -16.49
CA ARG A 199 9.16 -5.82 -17.90
C ARG A 199 7.86 -5.93 -18.69
N ASN A 200 7.12 -7.02 -18.52
CA ASN A 200 5.90 -7.28 -19.27
C ASN A 200 4.69 -6.53 -18.71
N TYR A 201 4.67 -6.26 -17.41
CA TYR A 201 3.55 -5.64 -16.71
C TYR A 201 4.02 -4.48 -15.78
N PRO A 202 4.55 -3.38 -16.34
CA PRO A 202 5.17 -2.30 -15.55
C PRO A 202 4.19 -1.54 -14.64
N THR A 203 2.88 -1.67 -14.86
CA THR A 203 1.82 -1.02 -14.07
C THR A 203 1.10 -1.99 -13.11
N ILE A 204 1.53 -3.25 -13.02
CA ILE A 204 0.88 -4.25 -12.17
C ILE A 204 1.16 -3.95 -10.68
N THR A 205 0.09 -3.95 -9.87
CA THR A 205 0.17 -3.72 -8.42
C THR A 205 0.09 -5.01 -7.59
N TYR A 206 -0.13 -6.15 -8.25
CA TYR A 206 -0.25 -7.49 -7.64
C TYR A 206 0.79 -8.44 -8.23
N LYS A 207 1.11 -9.52 -7.52
CA LYS A 207 2.03 -10.54 -8.04
C LYS A 207 1.33 -11.37 -9.12
N THR A 208 2.09 -11.80 -10.12
CA THR A 208 1.59 -12.80 -11.06
C THR A 208 1.55 -14.17 -10.36
N LEU A 209 0.70 -15.06 -10.87
CA LEU A 209 0.64 -16.43 -10.35
C LEU A 209 1.97 -17.16 -10.55
N GLU A 210 2.69 -16.83 -11.63
CA GLU A 210 4.01 -17.34 -11.94
C GLU A 210 5.06 -16.92 -10.90
N LEU A 211 5.02 -15.66 -10.45
CA LEU A 211 5.90 -15.17 -9.39
C LEU A 211 5.52 -15.76 -8.02
N GLU A 212 4.23 -15.90 -7.72
CA GLU A 212 3.77 -16.53 -6.48
C GLU A 212 4.22 -18.00 -6.38
N ILE A 213 4.13 -18.75 -7.48
CA ILE A 213 4.65 -20.13 -7.56
C ILE A 213 6.16 -20.16 -7.36
N ALA A 214 6.90 -19.28 -8.05
CA ALA A 214 8.36 -19.24 -7.94
C ALA A 214 8.83 -18.84 -6.53
N GLU A 215 8.10 -17.96 -5.84
CA GLU A 215 8.38 -17.60 -4.44
C GLU A 215 8.01 -18.72 -3.47
N SER A 216 6.90 -19.43 -3.69
CA SER A 216 6.50 -20.59 -2.88
C SER A 216 7.53 -21.74 -2.99
N ASP A 217 8.06 -22.00 -4.19
CA ASP A 217 9.16 -22.95 -4.40
C ASP A 217 10.41 -22.58 -3.58
N VAL A 218 10.69 -21.29 -3.40
CA VAL A 218 11.82 -20.84 -2.56
C VAL A 218 11.58 -21.17 -1.09
N GLU A 219 10.35 -20.98 -0.59
CA GLU A 219 10.01 -21.27 0.80
C GLU A 219 10.04 -22.78 1.09
N VAL A 220 9.55 -23.62 0.17
CA VAL A 220 9.68 -25.09 0.24
C VAL A 220 11.17 -25.48 0.35
N LYS A 221 12.03 -24.94 -0.53
CA LYS A 221 13.47 -25.26 -0.50
C LYS A 221 14.19 -24.75 0.74
N LYS A 222 13.78 -23.61 1.30
CA LYS A 222 14.29 -23.12 2.59
C LYS A 222 13.87 -24.02 3.75
N ALA A 223 12.63 -24.49 3.76
CA ALA A 223 12.13 -25.42 4.78
C ALA A 223 12.85 -26.78 4.68
N GLU A 224 13.05 -27.32 3.47
CA GLU A 224 13.86 -28.53 3.25
C GLU A 224 15.29 -28.36 3.78
N LEU A 225 15.91 -27.20 3.52
CA LEU A 225 17.25 -26.89 4.04
C LEU A 225 17.29 -26.80 5.57
N GLU A 226 16.26 -26.21 6.19
CA GLU A 226 16.11 -26.13 7.65
C GLU A 226 15.99 -27.54 8.26
N LEU A 227 15.18 -28.41 7.65
CA LEU A 227 15.05 -29.82 8.05
C LEU A 227 16.41 -30.54 7.96
N VAL A 228 17.12 -30.44 6.84
CA VAL A 228 18.44 -31.07 6.67
C VAL A 228 19.46 -30.53 7.69
N LYS A 229 19.38 -29.24 8.05
CA LYS A 229 20.23 -28.63 9.08
C LYS A 229 19.90 -29.11 10.48
N GLU A 230 18.62 -29.27 10.84
CA GLU A 230 18.21 -29.80 12.15
C GLU A 230 18.54 -31.30 12.27
N GLU A 231 18.42 -32.08 11.19
CA GLU A 231 18.82 -33.50 11.17
C GLU A 231 20.33 -33.70 11.30
N ALA A 232 21.14 -32.71 10.92
CA ALA A 232 22.60 -32.75 11.00
C ALA A 232 23.19 -32.28 12.34
N LYS A 233 22.38 -31.81 13.31
CA LYS A 233 22.87 -31.36 14.62
C LYS A 233 23.11 -32.52 15.59
N GLU A 234 24.23 -32.45 16.31
CA GLU A 234 24.50 -33.29 17.48
C GLU A 234 24.64 -32.44 18.75
N PRO A 235 23.88 -32.72 19.83
CA PRO A 235 22.84 -33.74 19.93
C PRO A 235 21.57 -33.39 19.15
N ARG A 236 20.92 -34.40 18.56
CA ARG A 236 19.70 -34.24 17.77
C ARG A 236 18.51 -33.92 18.67
N ASN A 237 17.75 -32.88 18.33
CA ASN A 237 16.48 -32.55 18.98
C ASN A 237 15.31 -33.05 18.13
N GLU A 238 14.68 -34.15 18.55
CA GLU A 238 13.58 -34.78 17.79
C GLU A 238 12.33 -33.90 17.64
N GLU A 239 12.05 -33.03 18.60
CA GLU A 239 10.90 -32.13 18.55
C GLU A 239 11.08 -31.05 17.48
N LYS A 240 12.29 -30.48 17.39
CA LYS A 240 12.65 -29.51 16.34
C LYS A 240 12.63 -30.13 14.95
N VAL A 241 13.09 -31.39 14.81
CA VAL A 241 13.00 -32.11 13.54
C VAL A 241 11.56 -32.36 13.12
N LYS A 242 10.67 -32.72 14.06
CA LYS A 242 9.23 -32.86 13.79
C LYS A 242 8.59 -31.54 13.36
N GLN A 243 8.93 -30.43 14.02
CA GLN A 243 8.45 -29.10 13.63
C GLN A 243 8.94 -28.69 12.23
N ALA A 244 10.23 -28.90 11.95
CA ALA A 244 10.79 -28.62 10.62
C ALA A 244 10.11 -29.47 9.54
N LYS A 245 9.83 -30.75 9.81
CA LYS A 245 9.13 -31.64 8.88
C LYS A 245 7.69 -31.19 8.61
N ALA A 246 6.95 -30.79 9.65
CA ALA A 246 5.60 -30.25 9.51
C ALA A 246 5.58 -28.95 8.68
N LYS A 247 6.61 -28.11 8.84
CA LYS A 247 6.79 -26.90 8.04
C LYS A 247 7.07 -27.21 6.57
N VAL A 248 7.89 -28.22 6.25
CA VAL A 248 8.07 -28.65 4.84
C VAL A 248 6.73 -29.08 4.25
N GLU A 249 5.96 -29.90 4.98
CA GLU A 249 4.65 -30.38 4.51
C GLU A 249 3.66 -29.23 4.27
N SER A 250 3.59 -28.23 5.16
CA SER A 250 2.71 -27.07 4.96
C SER A 250 3.09 -26.26 3.72
N GLU A 251 4.39 -25.99 3.51
CA GLU A 251 4.86 -25.22 2.35
C GLU A 251 4.64 -26.00 1.04
N GLU A 252 4.84 -27.33 1.03
CA GLU A 252 4.55 -28.18 -0.14
C GLU A 252 3.05 -28.20 -0.49
N THR A 253 2.17 -28.17 0.51
CA THR A 253 0.71 -28.10 0.25
C THR A 253 0.30 -26.77 -0.36
N GLU A 254 0.93 -25.66 0.03
CA GLU A 254 0.67 -24.35 -0.55
C GLU A 254 1.18 -24.26 -2.00
N ALA A 255 2.39 -24.74 -2.26
CA ALA A 255 2.95 -24.83 -3.61
C ALA A 255 2.04 -25.68 -4.55
N THR A 256 1.57 -26.83 -4.06
CA THR A 256 0.65 -27.71 -4.80
C THR A 256 -0.69 -27.01 -5.10
N ARG A 257 -1.21 -26.21 -4.17
CA ARG A 257 -2.43 -25.42 -4.37
C ARG A 257 -2.24 -24.40 -5.49
N LEU A 258 -1.11 -23.70 -5.53
CA LEU A 258 -0.81 -22.70 -6.57
C LEU A 258 -0.66 -23.34 -7.97
N GLU A 259 0.02 -24.48 -8.07
CA GLU A 259 0.12 -25.23 -9.33
C GLU A 259 -1.23 -25.77 -9.83
N LYS A 260 -2.12 -26.16 -8.91
CA LYS A 260 -3.49 -26.52 -9.25
C LYS A 260 -4.27 -25.32 -9.82
N ILE A 261 -4.16 -24.15 -9.19
CA ILE A 261 -4.79 -22.90 -9.68
C ILE A 261 -4.30 -22.57 -11.10
N LYS A 262 -2.99 -22.70 -11.36
CA LYS A 262 -2.40 -22.48 -12.69
C LYS A 262 -2.96 -23.44 -13.74
N THR A 263 -3.07 -24.72 -13.38
CA THR A 263 -3.61 -25.75 -14.25
C THR A 263 -5.09 -25.52 -14.58
N ASP A 264 -5.89 -25.16 -13.57
CA ASP A 264 -7.32 -24.89 -13.75
C ASP A 264 -7.57 -23.62 -14.57
N ARG A 265 -6.77 -22.56 -14.36
CA ARG A 265 -6.82 -21.34 -15.18
C ARG A 265 -6.48 -21.63 -16.65
N LYS A 266 -5.47 -22.47 -16.91
CA LYS A 266 -5.10 -22.87 -18.27
C LYS A 266 -6.21 -23.67 -18.96
N LYS A 267 -6.89 -24.57 -18.22
CA LYS A 267 -8.06 -25.31 -18.75
C LYS A 267 -9.22 -24.36 -19.07
N ALA A 268 -9.51 -23.41 -18.18
CA ALA A 268 -10.57 -22.43 -18.40
C ALA A 268 -10.30 -21.53 -19.62
N GLU A 269 -9.04 -21.13 -19.84
CA GLU A 269 -8.65 -20.34 -21.00
C GLU A 269 -8.82 -21.12 -22.32
N GLU A 270 -8.42 -22.39 -22.35
CA GLU A 270 -8.63 -23.26 -23.51
C GLU A 270 -10.12 -23.50 -23.81
N GLU A 271 -10.95 -23.66 -22.77
CA GLU A 271 -12.40 -23.79 -22.93
C GLU A 271 -13.03 -22.49 -23.46
N ALA A 272 -12.60 -21.33 -22.95
CA ALA A 272 -13.05 -20.03 -23.44
C ALA A 272 -12.68 -19.81 -24.91
N LYS A 273 -11.46 -20.19 -25.32
CA LYS A 273 -11.03 -20.15 -26.73
C LYS A 273 -11.88 -21.06 -27.62
N ARG A 274 -12.24 -22.26 -27.15
CA ARG A 274 -13.14 -23.18 -27.88
C ARG A 274 -14.54 -22.59 -28.05
N LYS A 275 -15.11 -22.01 -26.99
CA LYS A 275 -16.44 -21.36 -27.03
C LYS A 275 -16.46 -20.15 -27.96
N ALA A 276 -15.44 -19.30 -27.94
CA ALA A 276 -15.32 -18.16 -28.85
C ALA A 276 -15.22 -18.61 -30.32
N ALA A 277 -14.42 -19.66 -30.61
CA ALA A 277 -14.31 -20.23 -31.95
C ALA A 277 -15.60 -20.92 -32.43
N GLU A 278 -16.46 -21.38 -31.51
CA GLU A 278 -17.77 -21.95 -31.83
C GLU A 278 -18.81 -20.85 -32.08
N GLU A 279 -18.81 -19.75 -31.32
CA GLU A 279 -19.67 -18.59 -31.56
C GLU A 279 -19.38 -17.90 -32.90
N ASP A 280 -18.12 -17.77 -33.29
CA ASP A 280 -17.77 -17.18 -34.59
C ASP A 280 -18.20 -18.06 -35.77
N LYS A 281 -18.27 -19.38 -35.60
CA LYS A 281 -18.85 -20.30 -36.59
C LYS A 281 -20.37 -20.20 -36.72
N VAL A 282 -21.08 -19.76 -35.68
CA VAL A 282 -22.54 -19.56 -35.72
C VAL A 282 -22.89 -18.24 -36.43
N LYS A 283 -22.01 -17.23 -36.37
CA LYS A 283 -22.21 -15.93 -37.06
C LYS A 283 -22.02 -15.97 -38.58
N GLU A 284 -21.37 -17.00 -39.13
CA GLU A 284 -21.18 -17.18 -40.58
C GLU A 284 -22.35 -17.89 -41.30
N LYS A 285 -23.40 -18.33 -40.59
CA LYS A 285 -24.59 -18.90 -41.26
C LYS A 285 -25.55 -17.78 -41.73
N PRO A 286 -25.98 -17.74 -43.01
CA PRO A 286 -26.88 -16.70 -43.50
C PRO A 286 -28.24 -16.73 -42.79
N ALA A 287 -28.71 -15.57 -42.36
CA ALA A 287 -29.99 -15.38 -41.68
C ALA A 287 -31.19 -15.74 -42.59
N GLU A 288 -32.03 -16.65 -42.12
CA GLU A 288 -33.38 -16.88 -42.66
C GLU A 288 -34.30 -15.75 -42.15
N GLN A 289 -35.02 -15.09 -43.07
CA GLN A 289 -35.86 -13.91 -42.80
C GLN A 289 -37.03 -14.23 -41.84
N PRO A 290 -37.30 -13.39 -40.82
CA PRO A 290 -38.51 -13.51 -40.01
C PRO A 290 -39.70 -12.81 -40.68
N LYS A 291 -40.86 -13.48 -40.71
CA LYS A 291 -42.16 -12.91 -41.11
C LYS A 291 -42.61 -11.81 -40.13
N PRO A 292 -43.30 -10.74 -40.59
CA PRO A 292 -43.72 -9.64 -39.73
C PRO A 292 -44.93 -10.00 -38.85
N ALA A 293 -44.88 -9.57 -37.58
CA ALA A 293 -45.96 -9.67 -36.60
C ALA A 293 -46.97 -8.50 -36.74
N PRO A 294 -48.27 -8.70 -36.38
CA PRO A 294 -49.35 -7.76 -36.68
C PRO A 294 -49.42 -6.54 -35.74
N ALA A 295 -49.98 -5.45 -36.26
CA ALA A 295 -50.12 -4.12 -35.66
C ALA A 295 -51.06 -4.08 -34.41
N PRO A 296 -50.87 -3.09 -33.50
CA PRO A 296 -51.60 -3.00 -32.24
C PRO A 296 -53.04 -2.47 -32.40
N GLN A 297 -53.99 -3.06 -31.67
CA GLN A 297 -55.37 -2.58 -31.53
C GLN A 297 -55.47 -1.45 -30.48
N PRO A 298 -56.37 -0.45 -30.68
CA PRO A 298 -56.59 0.62 -29.73
C PRO A 298 -57.43 0.21 -28.51
N GLU A 299 -57.11 0.83 -27.38
CA GLU A 299 -57.68 0.59 -26.05
C GLU A 299 -59.17 0.96 -25.91
N LYS A 300 -59.83 0.25 -25.00
CA LYS A 300 -61.25 0.26 -24.66
C LYS A 300 -61.51 1.21 -23.48
N PRO A 301 -62.49 2.14 -23.52
CA PRO A 301 -62.89 2.89 -22.33
C PRO A 301 -63.92 2.13 -21.47
N ALA A 302 -63.87 2.36 -20.16
CA ALA A 302 -64.69 1.74 -19.10
C ALA A 302 -66.14 2.33 -19.01
N PRO A 303 -67.10 1.66 -18.33
CA PRO A 303 -68.54 1.79 -18.64
C PRO A 303 -69.46 2.50 -17.62
N LYS A 304 -70.62 2.94 -18.16
CA LYS A 304 -72.01 3.07 -17.63
C LYS A 304 -72.40 4.28 -16.73
N PRO A 305 -73.72 4.62 -16.60
CA PRO A 305 -74.96 4.20 -17.31
C PRO A 305 -75.81 5.38 -17.86
N GLU A 306 -76.72 5.22 -18.83
CA GLU A 306 -78.16 4.87 -18.67
C GLU A 306 -78.83 4.62 -20.05
N ASN A 307 -79.95 3.89 -20.06
CA ASN A 307 -80.78 3.45 -21.21
C ASN A 307 -82.20 4.05 -21.04
N PRO A 308 -83.18 4.00 -21.99
CA PRO A 308 -83.19 3.53 -23.39
C PRO A 308 -83.97 4.40 -24.43
N ALA A 309 -83.58 4.30 -25.73
CA ALA A 309 -84.34 4.18 -27.02
C ALA A 309 -85.67 4.96 -27.31
N PRO A 310 -86.22 5.04 -28.57
CA PRO A 310 -85.73 4.55 -29.88
C PRO A 310 -85.98 5.46 -31.14
N LYS A 311 -85.35 5.05 -32.26
CA LYS A 311 -85.85 5.00 -33.67
C LYS A 311 -85.85 6.26 -34.58
N PRO A 312 -85.88 6.08 -35.92
CA PRO A 312 -84.90 6.65 -36.85
C PRO A 312 -85.55 7.41 -38.02
N GLU A 313 -84.76 8.00 -38.93
CA GLU A 313 -85.18 8.10 -40.33
C GLU A 313 -83.96 8.34 -41.25
N ASN A 314 -83.95 7.56 -42.33
CA ASN A 314 -83.09 7.58 -43.51
C ASN A 314 -84.01 8.08 -44.68
N PRO A 315 -83.62 8.17 -45.97
CA PRO A 315 -82.41 8.69 -46.62
C PRO A 315 -82.71 9.62 -47.86
N ALA A 316 -81.66 10.25 -48.42
CA ALA A 316 -81.46 10.62 -49.85
C ALA A 316 -82.44 11.67 -50.49
N PRO A 317 -82.22 12.24 -51.71
CA PRO A 317 -81.22 11.93 -52.74
C PRO A 317 -80.56 13.13 -53.49
N LYS A 318 -79.48 12.83 -54.23
CA LYS A 318 -78.95 13.51 -55.46
C LYS A 318 -79.84 13.04 -56.66
N PRO A 319 -79.91 13.58 -57.90
CA PRO A 319 -78.95 14.43 -58.65
C PRO A 319 -79.58 15.46 -59.63
N GLU A 320 -78.76 16.22 -60.38
CA GLU A 320 -78.85 16.34 -61.86
C GLU A 320 -77.76 17.28 -62.45
N ASN A 321 -77.25 16.84 -63.61
CA ASN A 321 -76.23 17.45 -64.51
C ASN A 321 -76.95 18.35 -65.56
N PRO A 322 -76.33 19.05 -66.56
CA PRO A 322 -74.96 18.99 -67.08
C PRO A 322 -74.28 20.36 -67.41
N ALA A 323 -73.05 20.27 -67.93
CA ALA A 323 -72.09 21.32 -68.30
C ALA A 323 -72.60 22.38 -69.32
N PRO A 324 -71.88 23.52 -69.50
CA PRO A 324 -70.67 23.51 -70.34
C PRO A 324 -69.50 24.37 -69.82
N LYS A 325 -68.33 23.99 -70.30
CA LYS A 325 -67.02 24.64 -70.15
C LYS A 325 -66.99 25.98 -70.91
N PRO A 326 -66.35 27.02 -70.36
CA PRO A 326 -65.50 27.88 -71.17
C PRO A 326 -64.11 28.06 -70.56
N GLU A 327 -63.21 28.51 -71.41
CA GLU A 327 -61.77 28.47 -71.34
C GLU A 327 -61.15 29.37 -70.26
N LYS A 328 -59.96 28.94 -69.81
CA LYS A 328 -58.99 29.67 -68.98
C LYS A 328 -58.63 31.04 -69.61
N PRO A 329 -58.62 32.13 -68.85
CA PRO A 329 -57.80 33.31 -69.14
C PRO A 329 -56.35 33.09 -68.67
N ALA A 330 -55.42 33.75 -69.35
CA ALA A 330 -53.97 33.56 -69.32
C ALA A 330 -53.22 33.94 -68.01
N GLU A 331 -53.90 34.04 -66.87
CA GLU A 331 -53.26 34.34 -65.57
C GLU A 331 -53.05 33.10 -64.67
N GLN A 332 -53.62 31.95 -65.02
CA GLN A 332 -53.40 30.68 -64.29
C GLN A 332 -52.29 29.80 -64.88
N GLN A 333 -51.60 30.25 -65.93
CA GLN A 333 -50.43 29.54 -66.50
C GLN A 333 -49.10 30.15 -66.03
N ALA A 334 -49.12 31.37 -65.48
CA ALA A 334 -47.94 32.02 -64.89
C ALA A 334 -47.68 31.59 -63.42
N GLU A 335 -48.70 31.12 -62.71
CA GLU A 335 -48.57 30.59 -61.34
C GLU A 335 -48.08 29.13 -61.31
N GLU A 336 -48.39 28.32 -62.34
CA GLU A 336 -47.90 26.93 -62.49
C GLU A 336 -46.41 26.86 -62.92
N ASP A 337 -45.90 27.84 -63.66
CA ASP A 337 -44.46 27.92 -64.02
C ASP A 337 -43.57 28.53 -62.91
N TYR A 338 -44.14 29.28 -61.96
CA TYR A 338 -43.42 29.74 -60.76
C TYR A 338 -43.21 28.59 -59.75
N ALA A 339 -44.19 27.67 -59.62
CA ALA A 339 -44.09 26.50 -58.75
C ALA A 339 -43.13 25.42 -59.30
N ARG A 340 -42.99 25.27 -60.63
CA ARG A 340 -42.12 24.27 -61.25
C ARG A 340 -40.64 24.68 -61.28
N ARG A 341 -40.32 25.97 -61.30
CA ARG A 341 -38.93 26.47 -61.24
C ARG A 341 -38.33 26.36 -59.82
N SER A 342 -39.15 26.38 -58.77
CA SER A 342 -38.69 26.17 -57.38
C SER A 342 -38.36 24.71 -57.05
N GLU A 343 -39.00 23.71 -57.67
CA GLU A 343 -38.72 22.30 -57.41
C GLU A 343 -37.44 21.78 -58.13
N GLU A 344 -37.11 22.31 -59.31
CA GLU A 344 -35.87 21.96 -60.02
C GLU A 344 -34.62 22.63 -59.42
N GLU A 345 -34.77 23.80 -58.78
CA GLU A 345 -33.70 24.45 -58.01
C GLU A 345 -33.46 23.75 -56.66
N TYR A 346 -34.51 23.21 -56.03
CA TYR A 346 -34.41 22.42 -54.80
C TYR A 346 -33.69 21.07 -55.00
N ASN A 347 -33.84 20.43 -56.17
CA ASN A 347 -33.23 19.13 -56.47
C ASN A 347 -31.81 19.20 -57.09
N ARG A 348 -31.30 20.37 -57.49
CA ARG A 348 -29.88 20.54 -57.91
C ARG A 348 -28.93 20.98 -56.80
N LEU A 349 -29.43 21.48 -55.66
CA LEU A 349 -28.58 21.89 -54.53
C LEU A 349 -28.23 20.74 -53.55
N THR A 350 -28.76 19.54 -53.73
CA THR A 350 -28.55 18.40 -52.81
C THR A 350 -27.41 17.43 -53.20
N GLN A 351 -26.57 17.78 -54.19
CA GLN A 351 -25.36 17.00 -54.54
C GLN A 351 -24.02 17.74 -54.38
N GLN A 352 -23.96 18.82 -53.60
CA GLN A 352 -22.69 19.35 -53.10
C GLN A 352 -22.85 19.81 -51.65
N GLN A 353 -22.71 18.89 -50.70
CA GLN A 353 -22.53 19.27 -49.29
C GLN A 353 -21.07 19.72 -49.08
N PRO A 354 -20.80 20.98 -48.70
CA PRO A 354 -19.66 21.27 -47.82
C PRO A 354 -19.89 20.55 -46.48
N PRO A 355 -18.82 20.20 -45.72
CA PRO A 355 -18.98 19.46 -44.48
C PRO A 355 -19.93 20.19 -43.54
N LYS A 356 -20.91 19.46 -42.99
CA LYS A 356 -21.89 19.95 -42.01
C LYS A 356 -21.18 20.73 -40.90
N THR A 357 -21.42 22.03 -40.83
CA THR A 357 -21.37 22.77 -39.58
C THR A 357 -22.43 22.19 -38.65
N GLU A 358 -21.97 21.58 -37.56
CA GLU A 358 -22.84 21.16 -36.48
C GLU A 358 -23.63 22.36 -35.95
N LYS A 359 -24.95 22.18 -35.85
CA LYS A 359 -25.84 23.01 -35.04
C LYS A 359 -25.14 23.27 -33.69
N PRO A 360 -24.98 24.52 -33.21
CA PRO A 360 -24.45 24.74 -31.87
C PRO A 360 -25.30 23.91 -30.92
N ALA A 361 -24.66 22.97 -30.23
CA ALA A 361 -25.31 22.25 -29.15
C ALA A 361 -25.98 23.29 -28.26
N GLN A 362 -27.27 23.10 -27.95
CA GLN A 362 -27.88 23.83 -26.83
C GLN A 362 -26.89 23.73 -25.66
N PRO A 363 -26.55 24.82 -24.96
CA PRO A 363 -25.62 24.74 -23.84
C PRO A 363 -26.20 23.71 -22.88
N SER A 364 -25.56 22.54 -22.81
CA SER A 364 -25.79 21.60 -21.74
C SER A 364 -25.54 22.42 -20.49
N THR A 365 -26.53 22.52 -19.62
CA THR A 365 -26.34 23.16 -18.31
C THR A 365 -25.04 22.61 -17.74
N PRO A 366 -24.02 23.45 -17.44
CA PRO A 366 -22.71 22.95 -17.06
C PRO A 366 -22.89 22.01 -15.89
N LYS A 367 -22.56 20.73 -16.07
CA LYS A 367 -22.55 19.76 -14.98
C LYS A 367 -21.49 20.28 -14.02
N THR A 368 -21.91 20.86 -12.90
CA THR A 368 -21.00 21.39 -11.88
C THR A 368 -21.20 20.65 -10.58
N GLY A 369 -20.12 20.40 -9.87
CA GLY A 369 -20.09 19.68 -8.60
C GLY A 369 -20.21 18.16 -8.77
N TRP A 370 -20.63 17.50 -7.70
CA TRP A 370 -20.75 16.05 -7.63
C TRP A 370 -21.86 15.52 -8.54
N LYS A 371 -21.54 14.49 -9.31
CA LYS A 371 -22.47 13.76 -10.18
C LYS A 371 -22.23 12.27 -10.07
N GLN A 372 -23.32 11.51 -10.00
CA GLN A 372 -23.26 10.06 -10.03
C GLN A 372 -23.63 9.56 -11.43
N GLU A 373 -22.73 8.79 -12.04
CA GLU A 373 -22.88 8.22 -13.38
C GLU A 373 -22.48 6.75 -13.34
N ASN A 374 -23.36 5.84 -13.80
CA ASN A 374 -23.15 4.38 -13.75
C ASN A 374 -22.75 3.85 -12.37
N GLY A 375 -23.27 4.44 -11.29
CA GLY A 375 -22.96 4.06 -9.91
C GLY A 375 -21.65 4.64 -9.36
N MET A 376 -20.84 5.32 -10.17
CA MET A 376 -19.60 5.98 -9.74
C MET A 376 -19.82 7.47 -9.55
N TRP A 377 -19.14 8.07 -8.57
CA TRP A 377 -19.18 9.50 -8.32
C TRP A 377 -18.05 10.20 -9.06
N TYR A 378 -18.37 11.34 -9.67
CA TYR A 378 -17.47 12.24 -10.38
C TYR A 378 -17.66 13.65 -9.87
N PHE A 379 -16.63 14.48 -9.99
CA PHE A 379 -16.73 15.90 -9.70
C PHE A 379 -16.40 16.70 -10.95
N TYR A 380 -17.29 17.62 -11.32
CA TYR A 380 -17.08 18.53 -12.44
C TYR A 380 -16.85 19.96 -11.95
N ASN A 381 -15.78 20.57 -12.42
CA ASN A 381 -15.39 21.93 -12.13
C ASN A 381 -16.36 22.94 -12.78
N THR A 382 -16.22 24.22 -12.42
CA THR A 382 -17.06 25.31 -12.93
C THR A 382 -16.97 25.51 -14.44
N ASP A 383 -15.87 25.11 -15.06
CA ASP A 383 -15.65 25.11 -16.51
C ASP A 383 -16.20 23.85 -17.20
N GLY A 384 -16.81 22.92 -16.45
CA GLY A 384 -17.32 21.66 -16.95
C GLY A 384 -16.26 20.56 -17.11
N SER A 385 -14.99 20.84 -16.80
CA SER A 385 -13.93 19.82 -16.79
C SER A 385 -14.11 18.83 -15.63
N MET A 386 -13.70 17.58 -15.82
CA MET A 386 -13.76 16.55 -14.78
C MET A 386 -12.53 16.62 -13.89
N ALA A 387 -12.71 16.63 -12.57
CA ALA A 387 -11.60 16.65 -11.61
C ALA A 387 -10.94 15.27 -11.51
N THR A 388 -9.63 15.29 -11.28
CA THR A 388 -8.78 14.12 -10.99
C THR A 388 -7.80 14.46 -9.87
N GLY A 389 -7.28 13.46 -9.17
CA GLY A 389 -6.41 13.65 -8.02
C GLY A 389 -7.14 14.14 -6.77
N TRP A 390 -6.40 14.78 -5.88
CA TRP A 390 -6.94 15.33 -4.64
C TRP A 390 -7.86 16.52 -4.90
N LEU A 391 -9.06 16.46 -4.32
CA LEU A 391 -10.07 17.51 -4.37
C LEU A 391 -10.47 17.90 -2.94
N GLN A 392 -10.38 19.19 -2.63
CA GLN A 392 -11.00 19.73 -1.43
C GLN A 392 -12.37 20.31 -1.77
N ASN A 393 -13.41 19.80 -1.12
CA ASN A 393 -14.78 20.28 -1.31
C ASN A 393 -15.52 20.32 0.03
N ASN A 394 -16.07 21.48 0.38
CA ASN A 394 -16.81 21.71 1.62
C ASN A 394 -16.05 21.32 2.91
N GLY A 395 -14.73 21.52 2.94
CA GLY A 395 -13.89 21.24 4.11
C GLY A 395 -13.43 19.77 4.23
N SER A 396 -13.91 18.88 3.36
CA SER A 396 -13.45 17.50 3.26
C SER A 396 -12.53 17.31 2.05
N TRP A 397 -11.57 16.39 2.17
CA TRP A 397 -10.71 15.95 1.08
C TRP A 397 -11.27 14.69 0.44
N TYR A 398 -11.19 14.61 -0.88
CA TYR A 398 -11.59 13.46 -1.69
C TYR A 398 -10.47 13.15 -2.67
N TYR A 399 -10.44 11.92 -3.17
CA TYR A 399 -9.54 11.56 -4.25
C TYR A 399 -10.32 11.04 -5.45
N LEU A 400 -10.08 11.64 -6.62
CA LEU A 400 -10.66 11.25 -7.89
C LEU A 400 -9.58 10.50 -8.67
N ASN A 401 -9.85 9.27 -9.08
CA ASN A 401 -8.93 8.47 -9.86
C ASN A 401 -8.62 9.14 -11.22
N SER A 402 -7.66 8.60 -11.96
CA SER A 402 -7.30 9.14 -13.30
C SER A 402 -8.45 9.15 -14.29
N ASN A 403 -9.44 8.26 -14.11
CA ASN A 403 -10.68 8.22 -14.89
C ASN A 403 -11.78 9.15 -14.33
N GLY A 404 -11.48 9.94 -13.30
CA GLY A 404 -12.39 10.86 -12.61
C GLY A 404 -13.30 10.23 -11.55
N ALA A 405 -13.32 8.90 -11.42
CA ALA A 405 -14.17 8.23 -10.45
C ALA A 405 -13.62 8.42 -9.03
N MET A 406 -14.50 8.78 -8.09
CA MET A 406 -14.17 8.95 -6.67
C MET A 406 -13.67 7.65 -6.05
N ALA A 407 -12.52 7.71 -5.39
CA ALA A 407 -11.95 6.61 -4.65
C ALA A 407 -12.59 6.46 -3.27
N THR A 408 -12.62 5.22 -2.79
CA THR A 408 -13.02 4.81 -1.44
C THR A 408 -12.05 3.74 -0.95
N GLY A 409 -11.90 3.60 0.36
CA GLY A 409 -10.98 2.66 0.99
C GLY A 409 -9.54 3.16 1.03
N TRP A 410 -8.59 2.23 1.13
CA TRP A 410 -7.17 2.54 1.19
C TRP A 410 -6.64 3.07 -0.14
N LEU A 411 -5.93 4.19 -0.09
CA LEU A 411 -5.26 4.83 -1.20
C LEU A 411 -3.78 4.98 -0.89
N GLN A 412 -2.91 4.50 -1.78
CA GLN A 412 -1.49 4.84 -1.73
C GLN A 412 -1.22 6.00 -2.69
N TYR A 413 -0.68 7.10 -2.15
CA TYR A 413 -0.36 8.30 -2.91
C TYR A 413 0.99 8.88 -2.44
N ASN A 414 1.92 9.08 -3.37
CA ASN A 414 3.28 9.58 -3.09
C ASN A 414 4.00 8.86 -1.93
N GLY A 415 3.85 7.53 -1.86
CA GLY A 415 4.50 6.70 -0.84
C GLY A 415 3.87 6.76 0.55
N SER A 416 2.77 7.51 0.72
CA SER A 416 1.96 7.53 1.94
C SER A 416 0.63 6.81 1.71
N TRP A 417 0.07 6.25 2.78
CA TRP A 417 -1.26 5.63 2.76
C TRP A 417 -2.29 6.59 3.32
N TYR A 418 -3.46 6.62 2.71
CA TYR A 418 -4.63 7.40 3.13
C TYR A 418 -5.83 6.47 3.15
N TYR A 419 -6.86 6.83 3.91
CA TYR A 419 -8.12 6.12 3.88
C TYR A 419 -9.25 7.06 3.47
N LEU A 420 -10.01 6.69 2.46
CA LEU A 420 -11.20 7.40 2.01
C LEU A 420 -12.40 6.62 2.53
N ASN A 421 -13.27 7.27 3.30
CA ASN A 421 -14.47 6.65 3.84
C ASN A 421 -15.42 6.22 2.71
N ALA A 422 -16.50 5.50 3.05
CA ALA A 422 -17.49 5.05 2.07
C ALA A 422 -18.13 6.22 1.27
N ASN A 423 -18.20 7.41 1.87
CA ASN A 423 -18.69 8.63 1.21
C ASN A 423 -17.58 9.39 0.45
N GLY A 424 -16.36 8.84 0.39
CA GLY A 424 -15.19 9.36 -0.32
C GLY A 424 -14.36 10.39 0.43
N ASP A 425 -14.84 10.86 1.59
CA ASP A 425 -14.10 11.80 2.42
C ASP A 425 -12.88 11.14 3.07
N MET A 426 -11.76 11.83 3.06
CA MET A 426 -10.50 11.38 3.64
C MET A 426 -10.61 11.33 5.17
N ALA A 427 -10.32 10.17 5.74
CA ALA A 427 -10.31 9.94 7.18
C ALA A 427 -9.06 10.56 7.84
N THR A 428 -9.25 10.97 9.09
CA THR A 428 -8.19 11.42 10.01
C THR A 428 -8.47 10.86 11.40
N GLY A 429 -7.44 10.73 12.23
CA GLY A 429 -7.54 10.14 13.57
C GLY A 429 -7.55 8.61 13.53
N TRP A 430 -8.09 8.01 14.59
CA TRP A 430 -8.18 6.56 14.72
C TRP A 430 -9.20 5.96 13.76
N LEU A 431 -8.77 4.93 13.03
CA LEU A 431 -9.59 4.15 12.11
C LEU A 431 -9.53 2.68 12.50
N GLN A 432 -10.69 2.04 12.64
CA GLN A 432 -10.78 0.60 12.75
C GLN A 432 -11.09 -0.01 11.37
N TYR A 433 -10.23 -0.89 10.88
CA TYR A 433 -10.40 -1.54 9.59
C TYR A 433 -9.98 -3.02 9.69
N ASN A 434 -10.87 -3.94 9.29
CA ASN A 434 -10.65 -5.38 9.34
C ASN A 434 -10.13 -5.92 10.69
N GLY A 435 -10.63 -5.36 11.80
CA GLY A 435 -10.25 -5.78 13.15
C GLY A 435 -8.95 -5.16 13.69
N SER A 436 -8.21 -4.43 12.86
CA SER A 436 -7.02 -3.68 13.28
C SER A 436 -7.30 -2.19 13.42
N TRP A 437 -6.56 -1.54 14.31
CA TRP A 437 -6.59 -0.08 14.48
C TRP A 437 -5.44 0.57 13.71
N TYR A 438 -5.73 1.68 13.06
CA TYR A 438 -4.78 2.52 12.34
C TYR A 438 -4.94 3.96 12.83
N TYR A 439 -3.90 4.76 12.66
CA TYR A 439 -3.99 6.19 12.93
C TYR A 439 -3.64 6.98 11.67
N LEU A 440 -4.56 7.84 11.24
CA LEU A 440 -4.40 8.74 10.11
C LEU A 440 -4.08 10.11 10.69
N ASN A 441 -2.94 10.70 10.32
CA ASN A 441 -2.53 12.00 10.79
C ASN A 441 -3.52 13.09 10.34
N ALA A 442 -3.35 14.32 10.82
CA ALA A 442 -4.22 15.44 10.45
C ALA A 442 -4.23 15.72 8.94
N ASN A 443 -3.14 15.40 8.23
CA ASN A 443 -3.04 15.51 6.77
C ASN A 443 -3.54 14.25 6.05
N GLY A 444 -4.05 13.25 6.78
CA GLY A 444 -4.62 12.00 6.28
C GLY A 444 -3.62 10.87 6.05
N ASP A 445 -2.32 11.13 6.13
CA ASP A 445 -1.31 10.10 5.97
C ASP A 445 -1.32 9.13 7.17
N MET A 446 -1.21 7.84 6.89
CA MET A 446 -1.19 6.78 7.88
C MET A 446 0.12 6.82 8.68
N ALA A 447 0.00 6.91 10.00
CA ALA A 447 1.12 6.89 10.93
C ALA A 447 1.74 5.49 11.05
N THR A 448 3.05 5.48 11.30
CA THR A 448 3.83 4.29 11.66
C THR A 448 4.78 4.66 12.80
N GLY A 449 5.22 3.68 13.59
CA GLY A 449 6.07 3.87 14.75
C GLY A 449 5.33 4.39 15.99
N TRP A 450 6.07 5.04 16.88
CA TRP A 450 5.52 5.58 18.12
C TRP A 450 4.61 6.79 17.87
N LEU A 451 3.42 6.75 18.43
CA LEU A 451 2.42 7.82 18.39
C LEU A 451 2.08 8.25 19.82
N GLN A 452 2.19 9.54 20.10
CA GLN A 452 1.62 10.11 21.32
C GLN A 452 0.23 10.67 21.01
N TYR A 453 -0.79 10.13 21.67
CA TYR A 453 -2.18 10.55 21.51
C TYR A 453 -2.86 10.68 22.87
N ASN A 454 -3.41 11.86 23.15
CA ASN A 454 -4.14 12.16 24.39
C ASN A 454 -3.41 11.78 25.69
N GLY A 455 -2.09 12.00 25.73
CA GLY A 455 -1.25 11.71 26.91
C GLY A 455 -0.77 10.26 27.01
N SER A 456 -1.24 9.36 26.16
CA SER A 456 -0.78 7.97 26.08
C SER A 456 0.13 7.75 24.86
N TRP A 457 1.01 6.76 24.97
CA TRP A 457 1.84 6.30 23.85
C TRP A 457 1.24 5.04 23.23
N TYR A 458 1.27 4.97 21.91
CA TYR A 458 0.85 3.84 21.10
C TYR A 458 1.97 3.49 20.12
N TYR A 459 1.97 2.27 19.60
CA TYR A 459 2.89 1.88 18.55
C TYR A 459 2.12 1.34 17.35
N LEU A 460 2.38 1.91 16.18
CA LEU A 460 1.82 1.49 14.90
C LEU A 460 2.93 0.73 14.16
N ASN A 461 2.69 -0.50 13.72
CA ASN A 461 3.69 -1.27 13.00
C ASN A 461 3.98 -0.66 11.62
N ALA A 462 4.91 -1.26 10.87
CA ALA A 462 5.29 -0.76 9.54
C ALA A 462 4.13 -0.77 8.52
N ASN A 463 3.19 -1.69 8.67
CA ASN A 463 1.92 -1.79 7.92
C ASN A 463 0.81 -0.92 8.53
N GLY A 464 1.10 -0.17 9.60
CA GLY A 464 0.21 0.83 10.22
C GLY A 464 -0.77 0.31 11.26
N ASP A 465 -0.88 -1.01 11.46
CA ASP A 465 -1.73 -1.55 12.49
C ASP A 465 -1.15 -1.31 13.88
N MET A 466 -2.02 -0.99 14.83
CA MET A 466 -1.66 -0.74 16.22
C MET A 466 -1.23 -2.03 16.91
N ALA A 467 -0.04 -2.01 17.51
CA ALA A 467 0.48 -3.11 18.29
C ALA A 467 -0.15 -3.19 19.69
N THR A 468 -0.24 -4.41 20.20
CA THR A 468 -0.63 -4.74 21.58
C THR A 468 0.30 -5.84 22.12
N GLY A 469 0.43 -5.95 23.43
CA GLY A 469 1.32 -6.89 24.10
C GLY A 469 2.77 -6.45 24.11
N TRP A 470 3.69 -7.41 24.19
CA TRP A 470 5.13 -7.15 24.25
C TRP A 470 5.68 -6.66 22.91
N LEU A 471 6.36 -5.52 22.95
CA LEU A 471 7.04 -4.90 21.81
C LEU A 471 8.53 -4.76 22.10
N GLN A 472 9.38 -5.30 21.23
CA GLN A 472 10.81 -5.01 21.26
C GLN A 472 11.13 -3.86 20.31
N TYR A 473 11.67 -2.77 20.85
CA TYR A 473 12.01 -1.58 20.07
C TYR A 473 13.35 -1.00 20.55
N ASN A 474 14.29 -0.82 19.61
CA ASN A 474 15.65 -0.30 19.89
C ASN A 474 16.37 -0.98 21.07
N GLY A 475 16.26 -2.31 21.17
CA GLY A 475 16.93 -3.10 22.19
C GLY A 475 16.28 -3.07 23.58
N SER A 476 15.16 -2.38 23.74
CA SER A 476 14.34 -2.41 24.97
C SER A 476 13.00 -3.08 24.71
N TRP A 477 12.43 -3.68 25.75
CA TRP A 477 11.07 -4.22 25.72
C TRP A 477 10.08 -3.19 26.29
N TYR A 478 8.90 -3.12 25.68
CA TYR A 478 7.76 -2.30 26.09
C TYR A 478 6.54 -3.19 26.16
N TYR A 479 5.56 -2.81 26.97
CA TYR A 479 4.28 -3.50 27.03
C TYR A 479 3.16 -2.55 26.61
N LEU A 480 2.42 -2.93 25.57
CA LEU A 480 1.28 -2.19 25.06
C LEU A 480 0.03 -2.92 25.58
N ASN A 481 -0.83 -2.23 26.32
CA ASN A 481 -2.05 -2.81 26.86
C ASN A 481 -2.99 -3.28 25.73
N ALA A 482 -4.08 -3.97 26.08
CA ALA A 482 -5.06 -4.44 25.09
C ALA A 482 -5.70 -3.31 24.27
N ASN A 483 -5.78 -2.10 24.83
CA ASN A 483 -6.26 -0.90 24.15
C ASN A 483 -5.14 -0.18 23.37
N GLY A 484 -3.93 -0.73 23.35
CA GLY A 484 -2.75 -0.23 22.63
C GLY A 484 -1.93 0.82 23.38
N ASP A 485 -2.39 1.31 24.53
CA ASP A 485 -1.64 2.28 25.33
C ASP A 485 -0.43 1.61 26.01
N MET A 486 0.72 2.26 25.95
CA MET A 486 1.96 1.79 26.55
C MET A 486 1.87 1.83 28.08
N ALA A 487 2.12 0.69 28.71
CA ALA A 487 2.13 0.55 30.16
C ALA A 487 3.41 1.14 30.78
N THR A 488 3.27 1.61 32.02
CA THR A 488 4.38 2.02 32.89
C THR A 488 4.16 1.44 34.29
N GLY A 489 5.22 1.27 35.07
CA GLY A 489 5.15 0.66 36.40
C GLY A 489 4.99 -0.86 36.34
N TRP A 490 4.26 -1.42 37.30
CA TRP A 490 4.06 -2.86 37.42
C TRP A 490 3.07 -3.39 36.38
N VAL A 491 3.48 -4.42 35.63
CA VAL A 491 2.62 -5.16 34.70
C VAL A 491 2.64 -6.63 35.07
N LYS A 492 1.46 -7.24 35.11
CA LYS A 492 1.31 -8.69 35.27
C LYS A 492 0.89 -9.30 33.94
N ASP A 493 1.71 -10.21 33.42
CA ASP A 493 1.42 -10.97 32.20
C ASP A 493 1.42 -12.47 32.54
N GLY A 494 0.26 -13.09 32.44
CA GLY A 494 0.00 -14.42 33.04
C GLY A 494 0.24 -14.40 34.55
N ASP A 495 1.14 -15.29 35.02
CA ASP A 495 1.54 -15.39 36.42
C ASP A 495 2.81 -14.59 36.75
N THR A 496 3.41 -13.92 35.77
CA THR A 496 4.70 -13.24 35.93
C THR A 496 4.52 -11.73 36.05
N TRP A 497 5.24 -11.13 36.99
CA TRP A 497 5.30 -9.67 37.15
C TRP A 497 6.54 -9.09 36.46
N TYR A 498 6.36 -7.93 35.87
CA TYR A 498 7.37 -7.13 35.18
C TYR A 498 7.28 -5.68 35.65
N TYR A 499 8.37 -4.93 35.49
CA TYR A 499 8.39 -3.51 35.80
C TYR A 499 8.88 -2.70 34.60
N LEU A 500 8.03 -1.78 34.16
CA LEU A 500 8.28 -0.84 33.07
C LEU A 500 8.62 0.52 33.67
N GLU A 501 9.70 1.14 33.21
CA GLU A 501 10.11 2.47 33.65
C GLU A 501 9.11 3.54 33.19
N ALA A 502 9.28 4.79 33.64
CA ALA A 502 8.42 5.90 33.19
C ALA A 502 8.52 6.14 31.68
N SER A 503 9.63 5.74 31.04
CA SER A 503 9.80 5.72 29.59
C SER A 503 9.08 4.55 28.90
N GLY A 504 8.52 3.60 29.66
CA GLY A 504 7.94 2.35 29.18
C GLY A 504 8.95 1.22 28.98
N ALA A 505 10.25 1.48 29.10
CA ALA A 505 11.27 0.44 28.93
C ALA A 505 11.23 -0.56 30.10
N MET A 506 11.25 -1.85 29.79
CA MET A 506 11.25 -2.93 30.78
C MET A 506 12.61 -3.04 31.46
N LYS A 507 12.61 -3.11 32.79
CA LYS A 507 13.81 -3.46 33.56
C LYS A 507 14.16 -4.94 33.37
N ALA A 508 15.45 -5.23 33.22
CA ALA A 508 15.99 -6.58 33.15
C ALA A 508 17.35 -6.66 33.86
N SER A 509 17.66 -7.85 34.42
CA SER A 509 18.92 -8.20 35.08
C SER A 509 19.40 -7.18 36.12
N GLN A 510 18.51 -6.69 36.98
CA GLN A 510 18.87 -5.63 37.92
C GLN A 510 18.02 -5.62 39.19
N TRP A 511 18.64 -5.13 40.27
CA TRP A 511 17.93 -4.66 41.47
C TRP A 511 17.42 -3.24 41.24
N PHE A 512 16.20 -2.96 41.71
CA PHE A 512 15.62 -1.61 41.66
C PHE A 512 14.69 -1.38 42.85
N LYS A 513 14.40 -0.10 43.14
CA LYS A 513 13.59 0.32 44.28
C LYS A 513 12.26 0.91 43.82
N VAL A 514 11.17 0.50 44.44
CA VAL A 514 9.83 1.09 44.28
C VAL A 514 9.25 1.33 45.67
N SER A 515 8.88 2.58 45.98
CA SER A 515 8.30 2.97 47.29
C SER A 515 9.06 2.40 48.49
N ASP A 516 10.37 2.63 48.50
CA ASP A 516 11.32 2.17 49.53
C ASP A 516 11.55 0.66 49.67
N LYS A 517 10.97 -0.16 48.80
CA LYS A 517 11.20 -1.61 48.75
C LYS A 517 12.09 -1.99 47.58
N TRP A 518 12.97 -2.95 47.79
CA TRP A 518 13.87 -3.46 46.75
C TRP A 518 13.27 -4.70 46.08
N TYR A 519 13.42 -4.75 44.77
CA TYR A 519 12.94 -5.82 43.89
C TYR A 519 14.05 -6.20 42.93
N TYR A 520 14.04 -7.46 42.48
CA TYR A 520 14.94 -7.94 41.43
C TYR A 520 14.15 -8.54 40.27
N VAL A 521 14.53 -8.14 39.06
CA VAL A 521 14.05 -8.77 37.82
C VAL A 521 15.20 -9.46 37.11
N ASN A 522 14.95 -10.68 36.62
CA ASN A 522 15.95 -11.47 35.92
C ASN A 522 16.19 -10.97 34.48
N GLY A 523 16.97 -11.70 33.68
CA GLY A 523 17.28 -11.31 32.30
C GLY A 523 16.10 -11.31 31.32
N SER A 524 14.99 -11.98 31.65
CA SER A 524 13.74 -11.88 30.89
C SER A 524 12.81 -10.78 31.42
N GLY A 525 13.24 -10.01 32.43
CA GLY A 525 12.43 -9.00 33.10
C GLY A 525 11.43 -9.55 34.13
N ALA A 526 11.44 -10.86 34.37
CA ALA A 526 10.52 -11.50 35.31
C ALA A 526 10.96 -11.22 36.76
N LEU A 527 10.00 -10.80 37.58
CA LEU A 527 10.19 -10.55 39.01
C LEU A 527 10.57 -11.85 39.73
N ALA A 528 11.66 -11.81 40.48
CA ALA A 528 12.04 -12.89 41.39
C ALA A 528 11.11 -12.88 42.61
N VAL A 529 10.48 -14.01 42.92
CA VAL A 529 9.60 -14.19 44.08
C VAL A 529 9.93 -15.50 44.80
N ASN A 530 9.79 -15.53 46.13
CA ASN A 530 10.05 -16.70 46.97
C ASN A 530 11.38 -17.42 46.68
N THR A 531 12.44 -16.64 46.52
CA THR A 531 13.76 -17.16 46.11
C THR A 531 14.89 -16.33 46.71
N THR A 532 16.14 -16.70 46.41
CA THR A 532 17.34 -15.96 46.80
C THR A 532 18.05 -15.46 45.56
N VAL A 533 18.39 -14.17 45.52
CA VAL A 533 19.14 -13.53 44.44
C VAL A 533 20.41 -12.92 45.03
N ASP A 534 21.59 -13.33 44.55
CA ASP A 534 22.89 -12.82 45.02
C ASP A 534 23.09 -12.90 46.55
N GLY A 535 22.48 -13.90 47.19
CA GLY A 535 22.52 -14.09 48.65
C GLY A 535 21.42 -13.34 49.43
N TYR A 536 20.56 -12.57 48.75
CA TYR A 536 19.45 -11.83 49.36
C TYR A 536 18.11 -12.55 49.13
N GLY A 537 17.37 -12.83 50.20
CA GLY A 537 16.06 -13.45 50.11
C GLY A 537 14.98 -12.48 49.63
N VAL A 538 14.10 -12.91 48.74
CA VAL A 538 12.92 -12.16 48.30
C VAL A 538 11.63 -12.93 48.63
N ASN A 539 10.62 -12.22 49.14
CA ASN A 539 9.35 -12.81 49.57
C ASN A 539 8.40 -13.09 48.40
N ALA A 540 7.15 -13.47 48.69
CA ALA A 540 6.13 -13.77 47.68
C ALA A 540 5.71 -12.56 46.81
N ASN A 541 5.93 -11.35 47.30
CA ASN A 541 5.71 -10.11 46.56
C ASN A 541 6.98 -9.65 45.79
N GLY A 542 8.06 -10.44 45.86
CA GLY A 542 9.36 -10.11 45.28
C GLY A 542 10.13 -9.03 46.03
N GLU A 543 9.70 -8.68 47.24
CA GLU A 543 10.35 -7.69 48.07
C GLU A 543 11.56 -8.33 48.77
N TRP A 544 12.70 -7.67 48.74
CA TRP A 544 13.86 -8.05 49.53
C TRP A 544 13.51 -8.07 51.02
N VAL A 545 13.82 -9.18 51.67
CA VAL A 545 13.70 -9.39 53.11
C VAL A 545 15.08 -9.69 53.68
N ASN A 546 15.36 -9.08 54.83
CA ASN A 546 16.64 -9.18 55.53
C ASN A 546 16.62 -10.28 56.58
#